data_AF-A0A2N1RQR8-F1
#
_entry.id   AF-A0A2N1RQR8-F1
#
_cell.length_a   1.000
_cell.length_b   1.000
_cell.length_c   1.000
_cell.angle_alpha   90.00
_cell.angle_beta   90.00
_cell.angle_gamma   90.00
#
_symmetry.space_group_name_H-M   'P 1'
#
loop_
_entity.id
_entity.type
_entity.pdbx_description
1 polymer ?
#
loop_
_entity_poly.entity_id
_entity_poly.type
_entity_poly.pdbx_seq_one_letter_code
_entity_poly.pdbx_strand_id
1 'polypeptide(L)'
;MKENELMELKKVLTNAKSRINSGNTYAWKDALRFLPTVSLSRRSLYDDAAANDTETYLSASISLNQVFDMTDIADKKNAEKRKAVRRVESLGYTIQKLIERKFLITDQMWKMKLITKSIEDPLEASKCQEKVDQLQLQLNDTFIEIEKLFAEIEYVCVEVER
;
A
#
# COMPACT_ATOMS: atom_id res chain seq x y z
N MET A 1 -9.68 -21.40 -16.77
CA MET A 1 -8.79 -20.25 -17.08
C MET A 1 -9.15 -19.03 -16.26
N LYS A 2 -10.36 -18.46 -16.39
CA LYS A 2 -10.82 -17.32 -15.56
C LYS A 2 -10.65 -17.54 -14.05
N GLU A 3 -11.07 -18.70 -13.57
CA GLU A 3 -10.97 -19.05 -12.14
C GLU A 3 -9.53 -19.10 -11.62
N ASN A 4 -8.57 -19.49 -12.47
CA ASN A 4 -7.16 -19.55 -12.10
C ASN A 4 -6.61 -18.14 -11.90
N GLU A 5 -6.90 -17.20 -12.81
CA GLU A 5 -6.47 -15.80 -12.67
C GLU A 5 -7.10 -15.13 -11.44
N LEU A 6 -8.37 -15.43 -11.15
CA LEU A 6 -9.02 -14.94 -9.93
C LEU A 6 -8.39 -15.53 -8.66
N MET A 7 -7.94 -16.79 -8.71
CA MET A 7 -7.21 -17.43 -7.63
C MET A 7 -5.83 -16.79 -7.43
N GLU A 8 -5.11 -16.50 -8.52
CA GLU A 8 -3.83 -15.78 -8.49
C GLU A 8 -4.00 -14.38 -7.90
N LEU A 9 -5.02 -13.63 -8.34
CA LEU A 9 -5.35 -12.33 -7.77
C LEU A 9 -5.58 -12.42 -6.26
N LYS A 10 -6.36 -13.41 -5.80
CA LYS A 10 -6.58 -13.62 -4.36
C LYS A 10 -5.27 -13.87 -3.63
N LYS A 11 -4.37 -14.69 -4.18
CA LYS A 11 -3.06 -14.99 -3.60
C LYS A 11 -2.18 -13.74 -3.50
N VAL A 12 -2.17 -12.91 -4.55
CA VAL A 12 -1.44 -11.63 -4.54
C VAL A 12 -2.01 -10.70 -3.47
N LEU A 13 -3.34 -10.58 -3.38
CA LEU A 13 -3.99 -9.74 -2.36
C LEU A 13 -3.70 -10.22 -0.94
N THR A 14 -3.72 -11.53 -0.68
CA THR A 14 -3.37 -12.06 0.64
C THR A 14 -1.92 -11.77 1.00
N ASN A 15 -1.00 -11.92 0.03
CA ASN A 15 0.42 -11.63 0.24
C ASN A 15 0.68 -10.14 0.46
N ALA A 16 0.02 -9.27 -0.30
CA ALA A 16 0.11 -7.81 -0.14
C ALA A 16 -0.39 -7.38 1.25
N LYS A 17 -1.55 -7.92 1.69
CA LYS A 17 -2.08 -7.66 3.03
C LYS A 17 -1.14 -8.14 4.13
N SER A 18 -0.55 -9.34 3.99
CA SER A 18 0.40 -9.84 4.97
C SER A 18 1.65 -8.95 5.05
N ARG A 19 2.18 -8.49 3.92
CA ARG A 19 3.34 -7.59 3.85
C ARG A 19 3.06 -6.27 4.57
N ILE A 20 1.94 -5.63 4.26
CA ILE A 20 1.50 -4.37 4.90
C ILE A 20 1.37 -4.54 6.42
N ASN A 21 0.79 -5.64 6.87
CA ASN A 21 0.63 -5.91 8.30
C ASN A 21 1.97 -6.17 9.00
N SER A 22 2.89 -6.88 8.33
CA SER A 22 4.23 -7.18 8.84
C SER A 22 5.21 -5.99 8.83
N GLY A 23 4.85 -4.86 8.22
CA GLY A 23 5.72 -3.68 8.18
C GLY A 23 6.12 -3.18 9.57
N ASN A 24 7.34 -2.67 9.72
CA ASN A 24 7.86 -2.23 11.01
C ASN A 24 7.09 -1.01 11.54
N THR A 25 6.63 -1.09 12.80
CA THR A 25 5.92 0.02 13.47
C THR A 25 6.87 1.17 13.87
N TYR A 26 8.14 0.86 14.11
CA TYR A 26 9.15 1.82 14.56
C TYR A 26 10.29 1.90 13.55
N ALA A 27 10.78 3.10 13.29
CA ALA A 27 11.95 3.33 12.44
C ALA A 27 13.20 3.55 13.30
N TRP A 28 14.40 3.33 12.74
CA TRP A 28 15.66 3.58 13.45
C TRP A 28 15.80 5.03 13.93
N LYS A 29 15.24 5.99 13.20
CA LYS A 29 15.19 7.41 13.60
C LYS A 29 14.39 7.65 14.89
N ASP A 30 13.48 6.74 15.24
CA ASP A 30 12.70 6.81 16.48
C ASP A 30 13.51 6.29 17.68
N ALA A 31 14.68 5.65 17.45
CA ALA A 31 15.52 5.12 18.51
C ALA A 31 15.93 6.18 19.55
N LEU A 32 16.19 7.41 19.09
CA LEU A 32 16.56 8.53 19.97
C LEU A 32 15.39 8.99 20.84
N ARG A 33 14.15 8.72 20.44
CA ARG A 33 12.95 9.03 21.22
C ARG A 33 12.72 8.04 22.35
N PHE A 34 13.44 6.91 22.37
CA PHE A 34 13.43 5.95 23.48
C PHE A 34 14.50 6.24 24.53
N LEU A 35 15.37 7.23 24.31
CA LEU A 35 16.42 7.57 25.28
C LEU A 35 15.84 8.40 26.43
N PRO A 36 16.04 8.00 27.70
CA PRO A 36 15.53 8.75 28.83
C PRO A 36 16.09 10.17 28.82
N THR A 37 15.23 11.14 29.10
CA THR A 37 15.67 12.52 29.29
C THR A 37 16.21 12.68 30.71
N VAL A 38 17.51 12.94 30.80
CA VAL A 38 18.19 13.22 32.06
C VAL A 38 18.37 14.72 32.15
N SER A 39 17.66 15.37 33.08
CA SER A 39 17.88 16.78 33.39
C SER A 39 18.65 16.87 34.70
N LEU A 40 19.80 17.54 34.66
CA LEU A 40 20.61 17.84 35.84
C LEU A 40 20.32 19.28 36.25
N SER A 41 19.81 19.48 37.46
CA SER A 41 19.57 20.82 37.99
C SER A 41 20.44 21.07 39.22
N ARG A 42 21.20 22.18 39.18
CA ARG A 42 21.99 22.67 40.31
C ARG A 42 21.13 23.65 41.09
N ARG A 43 20.82 23.33 42.34
CA ARG A 43 20.19 24.28 43.26
C ARG A 43 21.28 24.83 44.18
N SER A 44 21.62 26.10 44.00
CA SER A 44 22.36 26.86 45.02
C SER A 44 21.36 27.61 45.88
N LEU A 45 21.51 27.54 47.21
CA LEU A 45 20.78 28.43 48.12
C LEU A 45 21.15 29.88 47.79
N TYR A 46 20.17 30.77 47.83
CA TYR A 46 20.31 32.16 47.37
C TYR A 46 21.24 33.02 48.25
N ASP A 47 21.81 32.47 49.34
CA ASP A 47 22.48 33.27 50.37
C ASP A 47 23.94 32.91 50.68
N ASP A 48 24.55 31.95 49.98
CA ASP A 48 25.94 31.54 50.27
C ASP A 48 26.89 31.72 49.08
N ALA A 49 27.07 32.97 48.65
CA ALA A 49 28.20 33.33 47.78
C ALA A 49 29.53 33.47 48.56
N ALA A 50 29.55 33.24 49.88
CA ALA A 50 30.67 33.60 50.76
C ALA A 50 31.09 32.54 51.80
N ALA A 51 30.50 31.33 51.82
CA ALA A 51 30.92 30.26 52.75
C ALA A 51 31.57 29.09 51.99
N ASN A 52 32.87 28.89 52.24
CA ASN A 52 33.75 27.87 51.62
C ASN A 52 33.39 26.40 51.93
N ASP A 53 32.19 26.11 52.45
CA ASP A 53 31.78 24.76 52.89
C ASP A 53 30.33 24.40 52.50
N THR A 54 29.83 24.93 51.38
CA THR A 54 28.43 24.71 50.99
C THR A 54 28.21 23.48 50.12
N GLU A 55 27.62 22.47 50.73
CA GLU A 55 27.16 21.23 50.10
C GLU A 55 26.39 21.52 48.81
N THR A 56 26.96 21.12 47.67
CA THR A 56 26.33 21.30 46.37
C THR A 56 25.32 20.19 46.16
N TYR A 57 24.03 20.51 46.28
CA TYR A 57 22.96 19.56 45.99
C TYR A 57 22.75 19.42 44.48
N LEU A 58 23.23 18.31 43.93
CA LEU A 58 22.97 17.88 42.56
C LEU A 58 21.70 17.04 42.52
N SER A 59 20.68 17.51 41.82
CA SER A 59 19.48 16.71 41.56
C SER A 59 19.46 16.28 40.10
N ALA A 60 19.43 14.97 39.88
CA ALA A 60 19.18 14.37 38.58
C ALA A 60 17.75 13.83 38.58
N SER A 61 16.94 14.25 37.60
CA SER A 61 15.61 13.69 37.38
C SER A 61 15.57 12.97 36.04
N ILE A 62 15.01 11.77 36.05
CA ILE A 62 14.77 10.94 34.87
C ILE A 62 13.28 11.06 34.54
N SER A 63 12.95 11.58 33.36
CA SER A 63 11.56 11.69 32.90
C SER A 63 11.22 10.62 31.86
N LEU A 64 10.08 9.95 32.05
CA LEU A 64 9.58 8.82 31.24
C LEU A 64 8.33 9.19 30.39
N ASN A 65 8.10 10.48 30.10
CA ASN A 65 6.94 10.93 29.32
C ASN A 65 6.87 10.36 27.89
N GLN A 66 7.90 9.65 27.44
CA GLN A 66 8.05 9.03 26.12
C GLN A 66 7.09 7.85 25.85
N VAL A 67 6.40 7.31 26.86
CA VAL A 67 5.44 6.21 26.67
C VAL A 67 4.21 6.65 25.87
N PHE A 68 3.71 7.87 26.10
CA PHE A 68 2.57 8.42 25.37
C PHE A 68 2.94 8.77 23.91
N ASP A 69 4.15 9.28 23.68
CA ASP A 69 4.65 9.52 22.32
C ASP A 69 4.79 8.22 21.52
N MET A 70 5.10 7.10 22.19
CA MET A 70 5.25 5.79 21.56
C MET A 70 3.90 5.19 21.12
N THR A 71 2.84 5.37 21.93
CA THR A 71 1.49 4.91 21.56
C THR A 71 0.94 5.73 20.39
N ASP A 72 1.19 7.03 20.37
CA ASP A 72 0.73 7.91 19.29
C ASP A 72 1.40 7.59 17.94
N ILE A 73 2.70 7.23 17.95
CA ILE A 73 3.41 6.78 16.74
C ILE A 73 2.85 5.44 16.25
N ALA A 74 2.63 4.50 17.16
CA ALA A 74 2.06 3.20 16.83
C ALA A 74 0.65 3.34 16.24
N ASP A 75 -0.20 4.19 16.82
CA ASP A 75 -1.56 4.43 16.35
C ASP A 75 -1.59 5.09 14.97
N LYS A 76 -0.71 6.07 14.73
CA LYS A 76 -0.55 6.69 13.40
C LYS A 76 -0.13 5.66 12.36
N LYS A 77 0.90 4.85 12.64
CA LYS A 77 1.37 3.82 11.69
C LYS A 77 0.33 2.72 11.47
N ASN A 78 -0.41 2.33 12.51
CA ASN A 78 -1.54 1.39 12.39
C ASN A 78 -2.70 1.97 11.57
N ALA A 79 -2.95 3.28 11.64
CA ALA A 79 -3.93 3.94 10.78
C ALA A 79 -3.48 3.97 9.31
N GLU A 80 -2.19 4.22 9.04
CA GLU A 80 -1.60 4.17 7.71
C GLU A 80 -1.67 2.76 7.10
N LYS A 81 -1.27 1.73 7.87
CA LYS A 81 -1.42 0.32 7.45
C LYS A 81 -2.86 -0.02 7.08
N ARG A 82 -3.84 0.39 7.91
CA ARG A 82 -5.27 0.17 7.61
C ARG A 82 -5.72 0.86 6.32
N LYS A 83 -5.25 2.09 6.06
CA LYS A 83 -5.53 2.81 4.81
C LYS A 83 -4.91 2.08 3.61
N ALA A 84 -3.67 1.62 3.72
CA ALA A 84 -2.99 0.86 2.69
C ALA A 84 -3.71 -0.47 2.37
N VAL A 85 -4.13 -1.22 3.39
CA VAL A 85 -4.93 -2.46 3.21
C VAL A 85 -6.21 -2.15 2.43
N ARG A 86 -6.96 -1.11 2.80
CA ARG A 86 -8.19 -0.72 2.08
C ARG A 86 -7.91 -0.33 0.63
N ARG A 87 -6.78 0.35 0.38
CA ARG A 87 -6.37 0.70 -0.99
C ARG A 87 -6.08 -0.56 -1.80
N VAL A 88 -5.32 -1.51 -1.27
CA VAL A 88 -5.06 -2.80 -1.91
C VAL A 88 -6.36 -3.56 -2.19
N GLU A 89 -7.31 -3.57 -1.26
CA GLU A 89 -8.63 -4.17 -1.48
C GLU A 89 -9.40 -3.50 -2.62
N SER A 90 -9.39 -2.17 -2.67
CA SER A 90 -10.06 -1.41 -3.74
C SER A 90 -9.44 -1.67 -5.12
N LEU A 91 -8.11 -1.72 -5.19
CA LEU A 91 -7.38 -2.07 -6.42
C LEU A 91 -7.69 -3.51 -6.84
N GLY A 92 -7.69 -4.45 -5.89
CA GLY A 92 -8.05 -5.84 -6.14
C GLY A 92 -9.45 -6.01 -6.73
N TYR A 93 -10.44 -5.26 -6.23
CA TYR A 93 -11.79 -5.27 -6.77
C TYR A 93 -11.85 -4.73 -8.21
N THR A 94 -11.10 -3.67 -8.50
CA THR A 94 -10.98 -3.14 -9.88
C THR A 94 -10.35 -4.16 -10.81
N ILE A 95 -9.24 -4.80 -10.40
CA ILE A 95 -8.59 -5.84 -11.20
C ILE A 95 -9.55 -7.01 -11.46
N GLN A 96 -10.31 -7.46 -10.45
CA GLN A 96 -11.30 -8.52 -10.63
C GLN A 96 -12.30 -8.18 -11.73
N LYS A 97 -12.84 -6.96 -11.73
CA LYS A 97 -13.77 -6.50 -12.79
C LYS A 97 -13.13 -6.46 -14.17
N LEU A 98 -11.88 -6.04 -14.26
CA LEU A 98 -11.16 -6.01 -15.52
C LEU A 98 -10.90 -7.42 -16.05
N ILE A 99 -10.56 -8.38 -15.18
CA ILE A 99 -10.45 -9.81 -15.55
C ILE A 99 -11.79 -10.30 -16.10
N GLU A 100 -12.91 -10.00 -15.42
CA GLU A 100 -14.24 -10.38 -15.91
C GLU A 100 -14.55 -9.78 -17.29
N ARG A 101 -14.27 -8.49 -17.47
CA ARG A 101 -14.44 -7.78 -18.74
C ARG A 101 -13.58 -8.38 -19.85
N LYS A 102 -12.33 -8.73 -19.55
CA LYS A 102 -11.38 -9.37 -20.48
C LYS A 102 -11.95 -10.65 -21.07
N PHE A 103 -12.50 -11.53 -20.23
CA PHE A 103 -13.12 -12.78 -20.70
C PHE A 103 -14.40 -12.53 -21.51
N LEU A 104 -15.18 -11.50 -21.18
CA LEU A 104 -16.36 -11.11 -21.95
C LEU A 104 -15.99 -10.58 -23.35
N ILE A 105 -14.98 -9.71 -23.45
CA ILE A 105 -14.46 -9.23 -24.73
C ILE A 105 -13.91 -10.39 -25.56
N THR A 106 -13.18 -11.32 -24.93
CA THR A 106 -12.63 -12.51 -25.59
C THR A 106 -13.74 -13.38 -26.20
N ASP A 107 -14.83 -13.61 -25.46
CA ASP A 107 -15.99 -14.36 -25.97
C ASP A 107 -16.70 -13.63 -27.12
N GLN A 108 -16.90 -12.31 -27.00
CA GLN A 108 -17.47 -11.48 -28.07
C GLN A 108 -16.61 -11.52 -29.34
N MET A 109 -15.30 -11.39 -29.20
CA MET A 109 -14.36 -11.49 -30.32
C MET A 109 -14.43 -12.86 -30.99
N TRP A 110 -14.50 -13.94 -30.22
CA TRP A 110 -14.59 -15.29 -30.77
C TRP A 110 -15.88 -15.48 -31.58
N LYS A 111 -17.02 -15.04 -31.05
CA LYS A 111 -18.32 -15.05 -31.75
C LYS A 111 -18.29 -14.22 -33.03
N MET A 112 -17.71 -13.01 -32.98
CA MET A 112 -17.58 -12.14 -34.14
C MET A 112 -16.69 -12.75 -35.22
N LYS A 113 -15.56 -13.37 -34.84
CA LYS A 113 -14.68 -14.09 -35.78
C LYS A 113 -15.38 -15.26 -36.48
N LEU A 114 -16.29 -15.95 -35.79
CA LEU A 114 -17.13 -17.00 -36.40
C LEU A 114 -18.11 -16.41 -37.42
N ILE A 115 -18.79 -15.31 -37.05
CA ILE A 115 -19.72 -14.62 -37.94
C ILE A 115 -18.99 -14.14 -39.20
N THR A 116 -17.83 -13.48 -39.06
CA THR A 116 -17.05 -13.00 -40.22
C THR A 116 -16.70 -14.11 -41.21
N LYS A 117 -16.42 -15.33 -40.73
CA LYS A 117 -16.13 -16.48 -41.60
C LYS A 117 -17.34 -17.00 -42.37
N SER A 118 -18.55 -16.71 -41.89
CA SER A 118 -19.81 -17.16 -42.50
C SER A 118 -20.45 -16.14 -43.44
N ILE A 119 -19.89 -14.93 -43.54
CA ILE A 119 -20.39 -13.88 -44.42
C ILE A 119 -19.81 -14.07 -45.83
N GLU A 120 -20.67 -14.18 -46.84
CA GLU A 120 -20.27 -14.31 -48.25
C GLU A 120 -19.93 -12.94 -48.89
N ASP A 121 -20.57 -11.85 -48.45
CA ASP A 121 -20.29 -10.50 -48.95
C ASP A 121 -18.97 -9.95 -48.37
N PRO A 122 -17.95 -9.67 -49.21
CA PRO A 122 -16.67 -9.16 -48.73
C PRO A 122 -16.77 -7.80 -48.04
N LEU A 123 -17.75 -6.96 -48.39
CA LEU A 123 -17.91 -5.64 -47.77
C LEU A 123 -18.43 -5.76 -46.32
N GLU A 124 -19.40 -6.64 -46.09
CA GLU A 124 -19.94 -6.90 -44.75
C GLU A 124 -18.95 -7.65 -43.87
N ALA A 125 -18.19 -8.58 -44.45
CA ALA A 125 -17.11 -9.28 -43.76
C ALA A 125 -16.03 -8.29 -43.29
N SER A 126 -15.66 -7.32 -44.12
CA SER A 126 -14.69 -6.27 -43.76
C SER A 126 -15.16 -5.41 -42.58
N LYS A 127 -16.43 -4.97 -42.57
CA LYS A 127 -16.99 -4.19 -41.43
C LYS A 127 -17.01 -5.00 -40.13
N CYS A 128 -17.30 -6.30 -40.21
CA CYS A 128 -17.25 -7.18 -39.04
C CYS A 128 -15.81 -7.38 -38.55
N GLN A 129 -14.85 -7.46 -39.47
CA GLN A 129 -13.43 -7.56 -39.15
C GLN A 129 -12.92 -6.28 -38.44
N GLU A 130 -13.29 -5.09 -38.89
CA GLU A 130 -12.94 -3.84 -38.20
C GLU A 130 -13.42 -3.82 -36.74
N LYS A 131 -14.63 -4.33 -36.47
CA LYS A 131 -15.15 -4.46 -35.10
C LYS A 131 -14.36 -5.47 -34.27
N VAL A 132 -13.90 -6.57 -34.87
CA VAL A 132 -13.00 -7.53 -34.21
C VAL A 132 -11.69 -6.85 -33.83
N ASP A 133 -11.12 -6.05 -34.71
CA ASP A 133 -9.87 -5.34 -34.47
C ASP A 133 -10.03 -4.28 -33.37
N GLN A 134 -11.17 -3.56 -33.35
CA GLN A 134 -11.52 -2.65 -32.24
C GLN A 134 -11.64 -3.36 -30.89
N LEU A 135 -12.32 -4.51 -30.84
CA LEU A 135 -12.41 -5.31 -29.63
C LEU A 135 -11.03 -5.85 -29.20
N GLN A 136 -10.14 -6.13 -30.15
CA GLN A 136 -8.78 -6.56 -29.85
C GLN A 136 -7.94 -5.44 -29.23
N LEU A 137 -8.09 -4.21 -29.70
CA LEU A 137 -7.46 -3.03 -29.07
C LEU A 137 -7.99 -2.85 -27.64
N GLN A 138 -9.30 -2.91 -27.44
CA GLN A 138 -9.90 -2.82 -26.10
C GLN A 138 -9.39 -3.93 -25.17
N LEU A 139 -9.21 -5.14 -25.69
CA LEU A 139 -8.65 -6.24 -24.92
C LEU A 139 -7.21 -5.93 -24.46
N ASN A 140 -6.37 -5.43 -25.37
CA ASN A 140 -5.00 -5.04 -25.03
C ASN A 140 -4.96 -3.92 -23.97
N ASP A 141 -5.84 -2.92 -24.10
CA ASP A 141 -5.96 -1.85 -23.10
C ASP A 141 -6.33 -2.42 -21.72
N THR A 142 -7.25 -3.39 -21.66
CA THR A 142 -7.60 -4.05 -20.39
C THR A 142 -6.43 -4.84 -19.79
N PHE A 143 -5.57 -5.47 -20.61
CA PHE A 143 -4.36 -6.12 -20.11
C PHE A 143 -3.39 -5.11 -19.50
N ILE A 144 -3.12 -4.01 -20.21
CA ILE A 144 -2.23 -2.94 -19.73
C ILE A 144 -2.75 -2.34 -18.42
N GLU A 145 -4.07 -2.13 -18.31
CA GLU A 145 -4.68 -1.60 -17.09
C GLU A 145 -4.55 -2.56 -15.90
N ILE A 146 -4.76 -3.86 -16.13
CA ILE A 146 -4.55 -4.89 -15.10
C ILE A 146 -3.09 -4.89 -14.60
N GLU A 147 -2.12 -4.85 -15.51
CA GLU A 147 -0.68 -4.81 -15.15
C GLU A 147 -0.32 -3.56 -14.35
N LYS A 148 -0.83 -2.40 -14.75
CA LYS A 148 -0.64 -1.14 -14.01
C LYS A 148 -1.18 -1.23 -12.58
N LEU A 149 -2.38 -1.79 -12.40
CA LEU A 149 -2.98 -1.93 -11.07
C LEU A 149 -2.21 -2.93 -10.19
N PHE A 150 -1.67 -4.01 -10.76
CA PHE A 150 -0.76 -4.90 -10.03
C PHE A 150 0.52 -4.17 -9.59
N ALA A 151 1.11 -3.35 -10.46
CA ALA A 151 2.26 -2.53 -10.10
C ALA A 151 1.91 -1.50 -9.00
N GLU A 152 0.70 -0.93 -9.03
CA GLU A 152 0.23 -0.03 -7.98
C GLU A 152 0.06 -0.74 -6.63
N ILE A 153 -0.45 -1.98 -6.62
CA ILE A 153 -0.49 -2.79 -5.39
C ILE A 153 0.91 -2.99 -4.81
N GLU A 154 1.89 -3.30 -5.65
CA GLU A 154 3.28 -3.47 -5.20
C GLU A 154 3.86 -2.17 -4.66
N TYR A 155 3.60 -1.04 -5.34
CA TYR A 155 4.03 0.28 -4.88
C TYR A 155 3.48 0.60 -3.48
N VAL A 156 2.18 0.34 -3.26
CA VAL A 156 1.55 0.54 -1.94
C VAL A 156 2.20 -0.36 -0.87
N CYS A 157 2.61 -1.58 -1.22
CA CYS A 157 3.32 -2.46 -0.28
C CYS A 157 4.69 -1.87 0.09
N VAL A 158 5.47 -1.44 -0.90
CA VAL A 158 6.81 -0.85 -0.70
C VAL A 158 6.74 0.46 0.09
N GLU A 159 5.72 1.29 -0.11
CA GLU A 159 5.52 2.53 0.65
C GLU A 159 5.35 2.27 2.15
N VAL A 160 4.63 1.20 2.54
CA VAL A 160 4.40 0.85 3.95
C VAL A 160 5.61 0.16 4.59
N GLU A 161 6.46 -0.48 3.78
CA GLU A 161 7.70 -1.12 4.23
C GLU A 161 8.80 -0.10 4.59
N ARG A 162 8.70 1.13 4.09
CA ARG A 162 9.62 2.24 4.42
C ARG A 162 9.36 2.87 5.80
#